data_AF-A0A3G7TLI5-F1
#
_entry.id   AF-A0A3G7TLI5-F1
#
_cell.length_a   1.000
_cell.length_b   1.000
_cell.length_c   1.000
_cell.angle_alpha   90.00
_cell.angle_beta   90.00
_cell.angle_gamma   90.00
#
_symmetry.space_group_name_H-M   'P 1'
#
loop_
_entity.id
_entity.type
_entity.pdbx_description
1 polymer ?
#
loop_
_entity_poly.entity_id
_entity_poly.type
_entity_poly.pdbx_seq_one_letter_code
_entity_poly.pdbx_strand_id
1 'polypeptide(L)'
;MITIRKAKIAYQSVESNRHVKHYILIAEEAAQNVLLSYPNIFLYTSTLSSIKTSERYASIIAMFFTFLSTEEKFVGRSASTYHILADNRDIKRWQESRQAERMKRQSARPSSETIFEDAKVLLIFFQWLNASGHLTNVKIDLKTWIPDFKNEQMLSYIREKAKVSISAKNITVLDKESRQKKSNSLITNDEIKTLLESYTDPVYKAIFSLGLGSAMRPMDLCKFPYIGAGKNKHILSYSEMTKGESTVEYTVHESKGKKTRTIILNMKDLEVLENAYIKPFYAERARKYKEKYGKPCPLSILFLNEKGDPVTPAKISNRTTDAKKKRCK
;
A
#
# COMPACT_ATOMS: atom_id res chain seq x y z
N MET A 1 -23.41 -17.83 8.86
CA MET A 1 -22.24 -17.00 8.54
C MET A 1 -22.59 -15.57 8.87
N ILE A 2 -21.81 -14.91 9.72
CA ILE A 2 -22.06 -13.50 10.10
C ILE A 2 -21.56 -12.54 9.02
N THR A 3 -22.23 -11.39 8.89
CA THR A 3 -21.76 -10.28 8.06
C THR A 3 -21.03 -9.28 8.95
N ILE A 4 -19.80 -8.90 8.57
CA ILE A 4 -19.04 -7.87 9.28
C ILE A 4 -18.88 -6.66 8.37
N ARG A 5 -19.52 -5.56 8.76
CA ARG A 5 -19.41 -4.28 8.08
C ARG A 5 -18.18 -3.53 8.58
N LYS A 6 -17.39 -3.04 7.62
CA LYS A 6 -16.25 -2.17 7.87
C LYS A 6 -16.64 -0.72 7.60
N ALA A 7 -16.57 0.15 8.60
CA ALA A 7 -16.92 1.57 8.47
C ALA A 7 -15.71 2.47 8.75
N LYS A 8 -15.57 3.54 7.97
CA LYS A 8 -14.53 4.56 8.22
C LYS A 8 -15.11 5.65 9.10
N ILE A 9 -14.46 5.93 10.22
CA ILE A 9 -14.88 6.97 11.17
C ILE A 9 -13.81 8.06 11.31
N ALA A 10 -14.26 9.24 11.70
CA ALA A 10 -13.42 10.40 11.99
C ALA A 10 -13.97 11.12 13.21
N TYR A 11 -13.15 11.34 14.24
CA TYR A 11 -13.56 11.95 15.50
C TYR A 11 -12.37 12.59 16.21
N GLN A 12 -12.67 13.45 17.19
CA GLN A 12 -11.66 13.98 18.10
C GLN A 12 -11.44 12.96 19.22
N SER A 13 -10.25 12.36 19.30
CA SER A 13 -9.92 11.43 20.37
C SER A 13 -9.77 12.20 21.69
N VAL A 14 -10.52 11.79 22.71
CA VAL A 14 -10.48 12.40 24.05
C VAL A 14 -9.11 12.19 24.70
N GLU A 15 -8.51 11.01 24.53
CA GLU A 15 -7.22 10.65 25.14
C GLU A 15 -6.05 11.45 24.56
N SER A 16 -6.04 11.64 23.23
CA SER A 16 -4.91 12.25 22.54
C SER A 16 -5.14 13.70 22.16
N ASN A 17 -6.37 14.20 22.34
CA ASN A 17 -6.86 15.48 21.81
C ASN A 17 -6.45 15.72 20.34
N ARG A 18 -6.44 14.65 19.54
CA ARG A 18 -6.10 14.69 18.11
C ARG A 18 -7.29 14.26 17.29
N HIS A 19 -7.39 14.84 16.09
CA HIS A 19 -8.34 14.38 15.10
C HIS A 19 -7.86 13.05 14.52
N VAL A 20 -8.63 11.99 14.77
CA VAL A 20 -8.28 10.62 14.44
C VAL A 20 -9.21 10.10 13.34
N LYS A 21 -8.63 9.33 12.39
CA LYS A 21 -9.37 8.65 11.32
C LYS A 21 -8.90 7.20 11.22
N HIS A 22 -9.81 6.25 11.39
CA HIS A 22 -9.52 4.82 11.23
C HIS A 22 -10.77 4.04 10.81
N TYR A 23 -10.59 2.75 10.51
CA TYR A 23 -11.69 1.83 10.27
C TYR A 23 -12.12 1.12 11.55
N ILE A 24 -13.41 0.84 11.64
CA ILE A 24 -14.04 -0.01 12.66
C ILE A 24 -14.80 -1.17 12.02
N LEU A 25 -14.99 -2.22 12.80
CA LEU A 25 -15.71 -3.43 12.47
C LEU A 25 -16.98 -3.54 13.31
N ILE A 26 -18.10 -3.79 12.63
CA ILE A 26 -19.43 -3.97 13.20
C ILE A 26 -19.95 -5.31 12.68
N ALA A 27 -20.23 -6.26 13.56
CA ALA A 27 -20.85 -7.53 13.22
C ALA A 27 -22.38 -7.39 13.25
N GLU A 28 -23.05 -7.93 12.25
CA GLU A 28 -24.51 -8.04 12.19
C GLU A 28 -24.91 -9.42 12.74
N GLU A 29 -25.45 -9.44 13.96
CA GLU A 29 -25.87 -10.65 14.68
C GLU A 29 -27.36 -10.53 15.04
N ALA A 30 -28.19 -11.47 14.60
CA ALA A 30 -29.61 -11.57 15.00
C ALA A 30 -30.38 -10.23 15.01
N ALA A 31 -30.25 -9.45 13.91
CA ALA A 31 -30.83 -8.11 13.73
C ALA A 31 -30.28 -6.99 14.63
N GLN A 32 -29.18 -7.24 15.35
CA GLN A 32 -28.44 -6.24 16.12
C GLN A 32 -27.06 -5.98 15.52
N ASN A 33 -26.58 -4.75 15.72
CA ASN A 33 -25.22 -4.35 15.34
C ASN A 33 -24.31 -4.44 16.56
N VAL A 34 -23.40 -5.41 16.54
CA VAL A 34 -22.42 -5.62 17.61
C VAL A 34 -21.09 -4.99 17.20
N LEU A 35 -20.64 -4.01 17.98
CA LEU A 35 -19.34 -3.39 17.78
C LEU A 35 -18.25 -4.36 18.26
N LEU A 36 -17.28 -4.71 17.40
CA LEU A 36 -16.20 -5.62 17.77
C LEU A 36 -15.13 -4.88 18.59
N SER A 37 -15.34 -4.76 19.91
CA SER A 37 -14.53 -3.92 20.81
C SER A 37 -13.03 -4.15 20.67
N TYR A 38 -12.54 -5.38 20.84
CA TYR A 38 -11.10 -5.66 20.80
C TYR A 38 -10.45 -5.41 19.44
N PRO A 39 -11.02 -5.89 18.31
CA PRO A 39 -10.57 -5.44 16.99
C PRO A 39 -10.55 -3.92 16.82
N ASN A 40 -11.56 -3.22 17.31
CA ASN A 40 -11.67 -1.77 17.12
C ASN A 40 -10.67 -0.98 17.97
N ILE A 41 -10.41 -1.42 19.21
CA ILE A 41 -9.36 -0.85 20.07
C ILE A 41 -8.00 -1.10 19.43
N PHE A 42 -7.72 -2.32 18.96
CA PHE A 42 -6.47 -2.62 18.24
C PHE A 42 -6.27 -1.72 17.01
N LEU A 43 -7.31 -1.57 16.19
CA LEU A 43 -7.26 -0.70 15.01
C LEU A 43 -7.00 0.76 15.41
N TYR A 44 -7.63 1.23 16.49
CA TYR A 44 -7.36 2.54 17.05
C TYR A 44 -5.93 2.66 17.56
N THR A 45 -5.40 1.73 18.35
CA THR A 45 -4.05 1.89 18.94
C THR A 45 -2.92 1.69 17.93
N SER A 46 -3.09 0.76 16.98
CA SER A 46 -1.98 0.26 16.15
C SER A 46 -1.95 0.82 14.74
N THR A 47 -3.00 1.54 14.27
CA THR A 47 -3.09 1.93 12.85
C THR A 47 -3.31 3.42 12.56
N LEU A 48 -3.27 4.30 13.58
CA LEU A 48 -3.52 5.75 13.41
C LEU A 48 -2.59 6.44 12.41
N SER A 49 -1.38 5.93 12.25
CA SER A 49 -0.38 6.51 11.34
C SER A 49 -0.76 6.39 9.86
N SER A 50 -1.67 5.50 9.50
CA SER A 50 -2.02 5.22 8.10
C SER A 50 -3.41 4.62 7.97
N ILE A 51 -4.32 5.38 7.35
CA ILE A 51 -5.69 4.91 7.04
C ILE A 51 -5.69 3.65 6.16
N LYS A 52 -4.71 3.50 5.27
CA LYS A 52 -4.55 2.31 4.42
C LYS A 52 -4.14 1.09 5.24
N THR A 53 -3.32 1.28 6.27
CA THR A 53 -2.94 0.20 7.19
C THR A 53 -4.16 -0.22 8.01
N SER A 54 -4.91 0.75 8.53
CA SER A 54 -6.18 0.52 9.22
C SER A 54 -7.16 -0.27 8.36
N GLU A 55 -7.32 0.13 7.10
CA GLU A 55 -8.18 -0.57 6.15
C GLU A 55 -7.76 -2.01 5.90
N ARG A 56 -6.46 -2.25 5.70
CA ARG A 56 -5.91 -3.60 5.48
C ARG A 56 -6.15 -4.48 6.70
N TYR A 57 -5.81 -3.99 7.89
CA TYR A 57 -5.94 -4.77 9.12
C TYR A 57 -7.40 -5.09 9.42
N ALA A 58 -8.29 -4.10 9.28
CA ALA A 58 -9.72 -4.29 9.44
C ALA A 58 -10.28 -5.34 8.47
N SER A 59 -9.88 -5.30 7.19
CA SER A 59 -10.31 -6.30 6.20
C SER A 59 -9.86 -7.71 6.57
N ILE A 60 -8.61 -7.87 7.03
CA ILE A 60 -8.07 -9.20 7.39
C ILE A 60 -8.76 -9.75 8.63
N ILE A 61 -8.93 -8.94 9.67
CA ILE A 61 -9.62 -9.35 10.89
C ILE A 61 -11.09 -9.70 10.59
N ALA A 62 -11.78 -8.89 9.77
CA ALA A 62 -13.14 -9.19 9.34
C ALA A 62 -13.22 -10.52 8.59
N MET A 63 -12.33 -10.76 7.61
CA MET A 63 -12.28 -12.04 6.89
C MET A 63 -12.07 -13.23 7.83
N PHE A 64 -11.20 -13.07 8.84
CA PHE A 64 -10.94 -14.12 9.82
C PHE A 64 -12.16 -14.37 10.72
N PHE A 65 -12.76 -13.34 11.30
CA PHE A 65 -13.94 -13.50 12.18
C PHE A 65 -15.14 -14.05 11.42
N THR A 66 -15.35 -13.61 10.18
CA THR A 66 -16.39 -14.18 9.31
C THR A 66 -16.14 -15.67 9.06
N PHE A 67 -14.88 -16.10 8.84
CA PHE A 67 -14.52 -17.52 8.75
C PHE A 67 -14.76 -18.26 10.07
N LEU A 68 -14.39 -17.70 11.22
CA LEU A 68 -14.64 -18.34 12.51
C LEU A 68 -16.13 -18.63 12.71
N SER A 69 -17.02 -17.74 12.25
CA SER A 69 -18.48 -17.94 12.36
C SER A 69 -19.02 -19.17 11.61
N THR A 70 -18.23 -19.77 10.72
CA THR A 70 -18.61 -20.99 9.99
C THR A 70 -18.09 -22.26 10.64
N GLU A 71 -17.17 -22.16 11.61
CA GLU A 71 -16.60 -23.31 12.32
C GLU A 71 -17.52 -23.71 13.48
N GLU A 72 -17.69 -25.03 13.69
CA GLU A 72 -18.57 -25.60 14.72
C GLU A 72 -18.33 -25.04 16.12
N LYS A 73 -17.06 -24.78 16.46
CA LYS A 73 -16.59 -24.21 17.73
C LYS A 73 -17.22 -22.84 18.06
N PHE A 74 -17.69 -22.10 17.06
CA PHE A 74 -18.16 -20.72 17.22
C PHE A 74 -19.66 -20.57 16.92
N VAL A 75 -20.35 -21.66 16.56
CA VAL A 75 -21.79 -21.66 16.34
C VAL A 75 -22.50 -21.27 17.63
N GLY A 76 -23.44 -20.32 17.54
CA GLY A 76 -24.18 -19.80 18.70
C GLY A 76 -23.38 -18.91 19.66
N ARG A 77 -22.12 -18.58 19.33
CA ARG A 77 -21.29 -17.64 20.10
C ARG A 77 -21.30 -16.27 19.44
N SER A 78 -21.31 -15.20 20.24
CA SER A 78 -21.18 -13.83 19.71
C SER A 78 -19.76 -13.59 19.18
N ALA A 79 -19.65 -12.90 18.05
CA ALA A 79 -18.39 -12.53 17.41
C ALA A 79 -17.51 -11.66 18.32
N SER A 80 -18.12 -10.95 19.27
CA SER A 80 -17.41 -10.21 20.33
C SER A 80 -16.44 -11.10 21.12
N THR A 81 -16.73 -12.40 21.26
CA THR A 81 -15.95 -13.37 22.05
C THR A 81 -14.97 -14.21 21.24
N TYR A 82 -14.97 -14.11 19.90
CA TYR A 82 -14.19 -14.98 19.04
C TYR A 82 -12.69 -14.94 19.31
N HIS A 83 -12.15 -13.77 19.67
CA HIS A 83 -10.73 -13.60 20.00
C HIS A 83 -10.26 -14.42 21.22
N ILE A 84 -11.17 -14.73 22.15
CA ILE A 84 -10.90 -15.54 23.33
C ILE A 84 -10.83 -17.01 22.92
N LEU A 85 -11.82 -17.45 22.14
CA LEU A 85 -11.98 -18.84 21.75
C LEU A 85 -10.95 -19.26 20.70
N ALA A 86 -10.56 -18.35 19.80
CA ALA A 86 -9.64 -18.62 18.71
C ALA A 86 -8.27 -19.14 19.21
N ASP A 87 -7.76 -20.16 18.54
CA ASP A 87 -6.43 -20.74 18.80
C ASP A 87 -5.57 -20.76 17.52
N ASN A 88 -4.32 -21.25 17.62
CA ASN A 88 -3.42 -21.32 16.48
C ASN A 88 -3.92 -22.25 15.35
N ARG A 89 -4.74 -23.27 15.67
CA ARG A 89 -5.31 -24.18 14.67
C ARG A 89 -6.36 -23.45 13.85
N ASP A 90 -7.14 -22.57 14.46
CA ASP A 90 -8.14 -21.75 13.76
C ASP A 90 -7.48 -20.83 12.73
N ILE A 91 -6.33 -20.21 13.06
CA ILE A 91 -5.55 -19.40 12.10
C ILE A 91 -5.06 -20.26 10.94
N LYS A 92 -4.56 -21.48 11.22
CA LYS A 92 -4.09 -22.39 10.18
C LYS A 92 -5.23 -22.84 9.25
N ARG A 93 -6.37 -23.23 9.81
CA ARG A 93 -7.57 -23.59 9.04
C ARG A 93 -8.07 -22.43 8.18
N TRP A 94 -7.99 -21.20 8.69
CA TRP A 94 -8.28 -20.02 7.88
C TRP A 94 -7.33 -19.86 6.69
N GLN A 95 -6.02 -20.12 6.87
CA GLN A 95 -5.08 -20.10 5.74
C GLN A 95 -5.38 -21.21 4.72
N GLU A 96 -5.80 -22.39 5.18
CA GLU A 96 -6.19 -23.53 4.34
C GLU A 96 -7.49 -23.24 3.57
N SER A 97 -8.50 -22.67 4.22
CA SER A 97 -9.77 -22.30 3.57
C SER A 97 -9.55 -21.25 2.48
N ARG A 98 -8.68 -20.27 2.72
CA ARG A 98 -8.28 -19.26 1.71
C ARG A 98 -7.62 -19.89 0.48
N GLN A 99 -6.82 -20.95 0.68
CA GLN A 99 -6.21 -21.69 -0.43
C GLN A 99 -7.25 -22.54 -1.17
N ALA A 100 -8.12 -23.23 -0.45
CA ALA A 100 -9.19 -24.03 -1.03
C ALA A 100 -10.15 -23.18 -1.87
N GLU A 101 -10.56 -22.01 -1.38
CA GLU A 101 -11.38 -21.05 -2.13
C GLU A 101 -10.68 -20.56 -3.41
N ARG A 102 -9.39 -20.27 -3.34
CA ARG A 102 -8.60 -19.86 -4.51
C ARG A 102 -8.58 -20.95 -5.57
N MET A 103 -8.35 -22.21 -5.17
CA MET A 103 -8.35 -23.36 -6.08
C MET A 103 -9.74 -23.60 -6.68
N LYS A 104 -10.79 -23.54 -5.86
CA LYS A 104 -12.19 -23.66 -6.30
C LYS A 104 -12.55 -22.60 -7.34
N ARG A 105 -12.05 -21.37 -7.17
CA ARG A 105 -12.26 -20.26 -8.10
C ARG A 105 -11.27 -20.25 -9.28
N GLN A 106 -10.34 -21.21 -9.35
CA GLN A 106 -9.23 -21.25 -10.32
C GLN A 106 -8.47 -19.93 -10.45
N SER A 107 -8.40 -19.17 -9.35
CA SER A 107 -7.84 -17.82 -9.33
C SER A 107 -6.34 -17.85 -9.06
N ALA A 108 -5.58 -16.97 -9.72
CA ALA A 108 -4.17 -16.74 -9.40
C ALA A 108 -3.97 -15.91 -8.11
N ARG A 109 -5.06 -15.38 -7.52
CA ARG A 109 -5.02 -14.50 -6.34
C ARG A 109 -6.05 -14.93 -5.27
N PRO A 110 -5.75 -14.73 -3.97
CA PRO A 110 -4.50 -14.20 -3.42
C PRO A 110 -3.31 -15.17 -3.57
N SER A 111 -2.08 -14.64 -3.68
CA SER A 111 -0.88 -15.51 -3.69
C SER A 111 -0.67 -16.14 -2.31
N SER A 112 0.08 -17.23 -2.24
CA SER A 112 0.43 -17.84 -0.95
C SER A 112 1.21 -16.89 -0.05
N GLU A 113 2.08 -16.06 -0.63
CA GLU A 113 2.74 -14.96 0.08
C GLU A 113 1.73 -13.97 0.66
N THR A 114 0.69 -13.60 -0.10
CA THR A 114 -0.37 -12.71 0.42
C THR A 114 -1.09 -13.34 1.60
N ILE A 115 -1.44 -14.64 1.51
CA ILE A 115 -2.10 -15.37 2.61
C ILE A 115 -1.20 -15.42 3.85
N PHE A 116 0.11 -15.62 3.67
CA PHE A 116 1.08 -15.61 4.76
C PHE A 116 1.22 -14.22 5.40
N GLU A 117 1.35 -13.17 4.59
CA GLU A 117 1.43 -11.79 5.07
C GLU A 117 0.14 -11.33 5.75
N ASP A 118 -1.02 -11.83 5.32
CA ASP A 118 -2.28 -11.56 6.00
C ASP A 118 -2.38 -12.32 7.33
N ALA A 119 -1.90 -13.56 7.40
CA ALA A 119 -1.83 -14.30 8.67
C ALA A 119 -0.89 -13.63 9.70
N LYS A 120 0.19 -12.98 9.25
CA LYS A 120 1.03 -12.16 10.15
C LYS A 120 0.25 -11.01 10.80
N VAL A 121 -0.70 -10.41 10.09
CA VAL A 121 -1.56 -9.35 10.67
C VAL A 121 -2.42 -9.91 11.80
N LEU A 122 -2.94 -11.13 11.65
CA LEU A 122 -3.66 -11.82 12.73
C LEU A 122 -2.72 -12.08 13.93
N LEU A 123 -1.49 -12.54 13.69
CA LEU A 123 -0.52 -12.73 14.77
C LEU A 123 -0.17 -11.41 15.49
N ILE A 124 -0.05 -10.30 14.77
CA ILE A 124 0.16 -8.96 15.38
C ILE A 124 -1.04 -8.58 16.25
N PHE A 125 -2.27 -8.84 15.79
CA PHE A 125 -3.48 -8.60 16.57
C PHE A 125 -3.51 -9.44 17.85
N PHE A 126 -3.23 -10.75 17.77
CA PHE A 126 -3.20 -11.62 18.95
C PHE A 126 -2.01 -11.35 19.87
N GLN A 127 -0.87 -10.92 19.34
CA GLN A 127 0.24 -10.43 20.16
C GLN A 127 -0.17 -9.19 20.95
N TRP A 128 -0.87 -8.25 20.29
CA TRP A 128 -1.38 -7.06 20.97
C TRP A 128 -2.38 -7.40 22.08
N LEU A 129 -3.26 -8.39 21.86
CA LEU A 129 -4.16 -8.90 22.91
C LEU A 129 -3.38 -9.43 24.11
N ASN A 130 -2.41 -10.32 23.88
CA ASN A 130 -1.53 -10.86 24.94
C ASN A 130 -0.78 -9.75 25.69
N ALA A 131 -0.19 -8.79 24.95
CA ALA A 131 0.57 -7.69 25.54
C ALA A 131 -0.31 -6.70 26.35
N SER A 132 -1.58 -6.58 25.99
CA SER A 132 -2.56 -5.73 26.69
C SER A 132 -3.26 -6.46 27.86
N GLY A 133 -2.87 -7.71 28.16
CA GLY A 133 -3.45 -8.51 29.23
C GLY A 133 -4.83 -9.09 28.92
N HIS A 134 -5.23 -9.12 27.65
CA HIS A 134 -6.53 -9.67 27.23
C HIS A 134 -6.45 -11.19 27.04
N LEU A 135 -7.55 -11.89 27.33
CA LEU A 135 -7.62 -13.34 27.20
C LEU A 135 -7.59 -13.77 25.72
N THR A 136 -6.68 -14.68 25.39
CA THR A 136 -6.66 -15.36 24.09
C THR A 136 -6.00 -16.73 24.21
N ASN A 137 -6.52 -17.71 23.45
CA ASN A 137 -5.91 -19.04 23.35
C ASN A 137 -4.83 -19.12 22.26
N VAL A 138 -4.56 -18.02 21.54
CA VAL A 138 -3.49 -17.97 20.53
C VAL A 138 -2.13 -17.77 21.19
N LYS A 139 -1.29 -18.81 21.09
CA LYS A 139 0.08 -18.79 21.56
C LYS A 139 0.98 -18.08 20.54
N ILE A 140 1.63 -17.01 20.98
CA ILE A 140 2.57 -16.24 20.17
C ILE A 140 3.98 -16.49 20.67
N ASP A 141 4.79 -17.14 19.84
CA ASP A 141 6.22 -17.27 20.10
C ASP A 141 6.92 -15.99 19.62
N LEU A 142 7.75 -15.41 20.49
CA LEU A 142 8.60 -14.28 20.13
C LEU A 142 9.98 -14.82 19.75
N LYS A 143 10.55 -14.30 18.67
CA LYS A 143 11.92 -14.57 18.27
C LYS A 143 12.73 -13.28 18.34
N THR A 144 13.76 -13.30 19.16
CA THR A 144 14.80 -12.27 19.14
C THR A 144 15.70 -12.56 17.95
N TRP A 145 15.72 -11.66 16.96
CA TRP A 145 16.68 -11.76 15.87
C TRP A 145 17.95 -11.02 16.29
N ILE A 146 19.02 -11.79 16.45
CA ILE A 146 20.36 -11.26 16.71
C ILE A 146 21.17 -11.54 15.45
N PRO A 147 21.67 -10.51 14.75
CA PRO A 147 22.60 -10.71 13.65
C PRO A 147 23.88 -11.37 14.16
N ASP A 148 24.34 -12.39 13.45
CA ASP A 148 25.55 -13.12 13.80
C ASP A 148 26.78 -12.29 13.40
N PHE A 149 27.47 -11.74 14.41
CA PHE A 149 28.68 -10.94 14.24
C PHE A 149 29.83 -11.62 14.96
N LYS A 150 31.01 -11.65 14.33
CA LYS A 150 32.23 -12.31 14.85
C LYS A 150 32.85 -11.63 16.10
N ASN A 151 32.35 -10.47 16.54
CA ASN A 151 32.93 -9.70 17.65
C ASN A 151 31.97 -9.66 18.85
N GLU A 152 32.39 -10.29 19.96
CA GLU A 152 31.60 -10.47 21.19
C GLU A 152 31.19 -9.16 21.87
N GLN A 153 32.02 -8.11 21.82
CA GLN A 153 31.69 -6.81 22.42
C GLN A 153 30.61 -6.07 21.63
N MET A 154 30.49 -6.33 20.33
CA MET A 154 29.42 -5.76 19.50
C MET A 154 28.10 -6.53 19.68
N LEU A 155 28.18 -7.82 20.01
CA LEU A 155 27.01 -8.67 20.26
C LEU A 155 26.26 -8.26 21.54
N SER A 156 26.93 -7.79 22.61
CA SER A 156 26.26 -7.35 23.84
C SER A 156 25.40 -6.10 23.61
N TYR A 157 25.96 -5.08 22.95
CA TYR A 157 25.26 -3.86 22.55
C TYR A 157 24.09 -4.12 21.58
N ILE A 158 24.27 -5.08 20.66
CA ILE A 158 23.21 -5.46 19.72
C ILE A 158 22.14 -6.31 20.40
N ARG A 159 22.47 -7.15 21.39
CA ARG A 159 21.50 -7.91 22.19
C ARG A 159 20.57 -6.97 22.97
N GLU A 160 21.08 -5.89 23.55
CA GLU A 160 20.25 -4.84 24.17
C GLU A 160 19.31 -4.14 23.17
N LYS A 161 19.75 -4.00 21.91
CA LYS A 161 18.97 -3.36 20.84
C LYS A 161 18.23 -4.34 19.92
N ALA A 162 18.25 -5.63 20.23
CA ALA A 162 17.73 -6.67 19.35
C ALA A 162 16.21 -6.52 19.25
N LYS A 163 15.71 -6.39 18.02
CA LYS A 163 14.27 -6.28 17.78
C LYS A 163 13.62 -7.64 18.04
N VAL A 164 12.80 -7.69 19.08
CA VAL A 164 11.87 -8.81 19.29
C VAL A 164 10.88 -8.82 18.13
N SER A 165 10.87 -9.91 17.38
CA SER A 165 10.00 -10.12 16.22
C SER A 165 9.05 -11.27 16.51
N ILE A 166 7.84 -11.24 15.94
CA ILE A 166 6.91 -12.37 16.05
C ILE A 166 7.48 -13.56 15.27
N SER A 167 7.59 -14.71 15.92
CA SER A 167 7.92 -15.96 15.26
C SER A 167 6.74 -16.40 14.38
N ALA A 168 6.98 -16.55 13.08
CA ALA A 168 5.99 -17.08 12.15
C ALA A 168 5.91 -18.61 12.15
N LYS A 169 6.54 -19.32 13.11
CA LYS A 169 6.55 -20.79 13.16
C LYS A 169 5.14 -21.40 13.24
N ASN A 170 4.19 -20.68 13.83
CA ASN A 170 2.82 -21.14 14.04
C ASN A 170 1.91 -20.88 12.83
N ILE A 171 2.42 -20.28 11.75
CA ILE A 171 1.70 -20.09 10.48
C ILE A 171 2.49 -20.76 9.35
N THR A 172 1.81 -21.52 8.51
CA THR A 172 2.44 -22.24 7.41
C THR A 172 1.53 -22.24 6.21
N VAL A 173 2.09 -21.95 5.03
CA VAL A 173 1.36 -22.13 3.78
C VAL A 173 1.80 -23.47 3.19
N LEU A 174 0.82 -24.35 2.93
CA LEU A 174 1.06 -25.72 2.48
C LEU A 174 1.50 -25.78 1.01
N ASP A 175 1.19 -24.74 0.24
CA ASP A 175 1.45 -24.70 -1.20
C ASP A 175 2.83 -24.14 -1.54
N LYS A 176 3.58 -24.86 -2.39
CA LYS A 176 4.91 -24.44 -2.85
C LYS A 176 4.77 -23.30 -3.86
N GLU A 177 5.67 -22.32 -3.79
CA GLU A 177 5.72 -21.19 -4.72
C GLU A 177 5.82 -21.62 -6.19
N SER A 178 6.45 -22.77 -6.46
CA SER A 178 6.58 -23.35 -7.80
C SER A 178 5.27 -23.84 -8.42
N ARG A 179 4.25 -24.15 -7.61
CA ARG A 179 2.95 -24.66 -8.09
C ARG A 179 1.93 -23.55 -8.37
N GLN A 180 2.27 -22.31 -8.03
CA GLN A 180 1.42 -21.15 -8.25
C GLN A 180 1.58 -20.63 -9.69
N LYS A 181 0.47 -20.24 -10.33
CA LYS A 181 0.50 -19.53 -11.61
C LYS A 181 1.27 -18.21 -11.43
N LYS A 182 2.47 -18.11 -12.00
CA LYS A 182 3.30 -16.92 -11.95
C LYS A 182 2.85 -15.93 -13.02
N SER A 183 2.63 -14.69 -12.62
CA SER A 183 2.34 -13.55 -13.53
C SER A 183 3.62 -12.73 -13.84
N ASN A 184 4.80 -13.23 -13.48
CA ASN A 184 6.02 -12.44 -13.48
C ASN A 184 6.76 -12.56 -14.81
N SER A 185 6.20 -12.01 -15.89
CA SER A 185 7.04 -11.53 -16.99
C SER A 185 7.40 -10.08 -16.68
N LEU A 186 8.69 -9.75 -16.78
CA LEU A 186 9.09 -8.35 -16.93
C LEU A 186 8.48 -7.83 -18.22
N ILE A 187 8.12 -6.54 -18.23
CA ILE A 187 7.53 -5.92 -19.41
C ILE A 187 8.57 -5.91 -20.55
N THR A 188 8.18 -6.35 -21.74
CA THR A 188 9.07 -6.34 -22.92
C THR A 188 9.11 -4.94 -23.56
N ASN A 189 10.13 -4.69 -24.39
CA ASN A 189 10.22 -3.43 -25.12
C ASN A 189 9.02 -3.19 -26.05
N ASP A 190 8.47 -4.26 -26.63
CA ASP A 190 7.29 -4.16 -27.50
C ASP A 190 6.01 -3.89 -26.69
N GLU A 191 5.88 -4.48 -25.50
CA GLU A 191 4.79 -4.15 -24.57
C GLU A 191 4.88 -2.69 -24.10
N ILE A 192 6.09 -2.16 -23.87
CA ILE A 192 6.30 -0.74 -23.54
C ILE A 192 5.82 0.16 -24.68
N LYS A 193 6.27 -0.10 -25.92
CA LYS A 193 5.86 0.67 -27.11
C LYS A 193 4.35 0.63 -27.30
N THR A 194 3.77 -0.56 -27.25
CA THR A 194 2.32 -0.78 -27.38
C THR A 194 1.54 -0.02 -26.31
N LEU A 195 2.02 -0.04 -25.06
CA LEU A 195 1.37 0.68 -23.96
C LEU A 195 1.45 2.20 -24.14
N LEU A 196 2.60 2.73 -24.59
CA LEU A 196 2.79 4.16 -24.85
C LEU A 196 1.83 4.69 -25.93
N GLU A 197 1.49 3.89 -26.94
CA GLU A 197 0.51 4.23 -27.98
C GLU A 197 -0.94 4.15 -27.51
N SER A 198 -1.21 3.35 -26.48
CA SER A 198 -2.57 3.04 -26.05
C SER A 198 -3.14 4.05 -25.05
N TYR A 199 -2.33 4.96 -24.52
CA TYR A 199 -2.79 6.03 -23.64
C TYR A 199 -3.57 7.09 -24.42
N THR A 200 -4.82 7.32 -24.02
CA THR A 200 -5.66 8.36 -24.64
C THR A 200 -5.23 9.78 -24.28
N ASP A 201 -4.84 10.02 -23.02
CA ASP A 201 -4.36 11.32 -22.57
C ASP A 201 -2.81 11.30 -22.53
N PRO A 202 -2.12 12.20 -23.27
CA PRO A 202 -0.67 12.19 -23.41
C PRO A 202 0.09 12.39 -22.10
N VAL A 203 -0.53 12.95 -21.06
CA VAL A 203 0.12 13.07 -19.74
C VAL A 203 0.55 11.72 -19.18
N TYR A 204 -0.25 10.66 -19.40
CA TYR A 204 0.06 9.34 -18.86
C TYR A 204 1.19 8.67 -19.65
N LYS A 205 1.33 9.00 -20.94
CA LYS A 205 2.49 8.62 -21.75
C LYS A 205 3.76 9.27 -21.19
N ALA A 206 3.73 10.58 -20.95
CA ALA A 206 4.86 11.33 -20.41
C ALA A 206 5.28 10.86 -19.01
N ILE A 207 4.30 10.63 -18.12
CA ILE A 207 4.56 10.08 -16.78
C ILE A 207 5.20 8.69 -16.88
N PHE A 208 4.70 7.83 -17.79
CA PHE A 208 5.24 6.48 -17.94
C PHE A 208 6.67 6.51 -18.48
N SER A 209 6.96 7.33 -19.49
CA SER A 209 8.32 7.53 -20.02
C SER A 209 9.28 8.04 -18.95
N LEU A 210 8.90 9.08 -18.19
CA LEU A 210 9.73 9.58 -17.08
C LEU A 210 9.92 8.52 -16.00
N GLY A 211 8.89 7.71 -15.73
CA GLY A 211 8.96 6.60 -14.77
C GLY A 211 9.93 5.50 -15.19
N LEU A 212 10.01 5.19 -16.49
CA LEU A 212 10.97 4.22 -17.03
C LEU A 212 12.42 4.70 -16.88
N GLY A 213 12.70 5.97 -17.18
CA GLY A 213 14.05 6.54 -17.09
C GLY A 213 14.53 6.81 -15.65
N SER A 214 13.63 7.27 -14.78
CA SER A 214 13.96 7.67 -13.40
C SER A 214 13.77 6.59 -12.34
N ALA A 215 13.10 5.48 -12.68
CA ALA A 215 12.64 4.44 -11.75
C ALA A 215 11.88 5.00 -10.51
N MET A 216 11.28 6.18 -10.64
CA MET A 216 10.49 6.79 -9.57
C MET A 216 9.18 6.03 -9.36
N ARG A 217 8.73 5.95 -8.10
CA ARG A 217 7.42 5.36 -7.81
C ARG A 217 6.32 6.27 -8.37
N PRO A 218 5.13 5.73 -8.73
CA PRO A 218 4.01 6.56 -9.20
C PRO A 218 3.65 7.72 -8.25
N MET A 219 3.77 7.52 -6.93
CA MET A 219 3.56 8.60 -5.95
C MET A 219 4.63 9.69 -5.96
N ASP A 220 5.86 9.35 -6.34
CA ASP A 220 6.96 10.30 -6.44
C ASP A 220 6.85 11.07 -7.78
N LEU A 221 6.48 10.37 -8.87
CA LEU A 221 6.21 10.97 -10.18
C LEU A 221 5.11 12.04 -10.14
N CYS A 222 4.00 11.78 -9.42
CA CYS A 222 2.94 12.77 -9.25
C CYS A 222 3.37 14.04 -8.49
N LYS A 223 4.49 13.99 -7.75
CA LYS A 223 5.05 15.13 -7.02
C LYS A 223 6.18 15.83 -7.80
N PHE A 224 6.50 15.37 -9.01
CA PHE A 224 7.52 16.01 -9.82
C PHE A 224 7.07 17.43 -10.19
N PRO A 225 7.86 18.46 -9.87
CA PRO A 225 7.44 19.84 -10.01
C PRO A 225 7.55 20.34 -11.45
N TYR A 226 6.79 21.39 -11.78
CA TYR A 226 7.02 22.15 -13.01
C TYR A 226 8.24 23.05 -12.88
N ILE A 227 8.39 23.71 -11.73
CA ILE A 227 9.61 24.42 -11.32
C ILE A 227 10.00 23.92 -9.93
N GLY A 228 11.22 23.42 -9.81
CA GLY A 228 11.72 22.87 -8.57
C GLY A 228 12.01 23.92 -7.50
N ALA A 229 12.06 23.48 -6.24
CA ALA A 229 12.32 24.33 -5.09
C ALA A 229 13.34 23.67 -4.15
N GLY A 230 13.99 24.47 -3.30
CA GLY A 230 14.96 24.00 -2.31
C GLY A 230 16.13 23.25 -2.96
N LYS A 231 16.36 21.99 -2.56
CA LYS A 231 17.40 21.13 -3.14
C LYS A 231 17.19 20.81 -4.63
N ASN A 232 16.01 21.06 -5.16
CA ASN A 232 15.66 20.85 -6.56
C ASN A 232 15.50 22.17 -7.33
N LYS A 233 16.00 23.31 -6.81
CA LYS A 233 15.84 24.64 -7.45
C LYS A 233 16.39 24.71 -8.89
N HIS A 234 17.30 23.82 -9.23
CA HIS A 234 17.92 23.68 -10.55
C HIS A 234 17.06 22.89 -11.54
N ILE A 235 15.94 22.30 -11.09
CA ILE A 235 14.98 21.61 -11.96
C ILE A 235 14.03 22.65 -12.56
N LEU A 236 14.16 22.87 -13.87
CA LEU A 236 13.36 23.76 -14.69
C LEU A 236 12.87 23.03 -15.94
N SER A 237 12.17 23.74 -16.83
CA SER A 237 11.93 23.23 -18.18
C SER A 237 13.27 22.92 -18.85
N TYR A 238 13.40 21.82 -19.59
CA TYR A 238 14.68 21.39 -20.19
C TYR A 238 15.37 22.51 -20.99
N SER A 239 14.60 23.31 -21.72
CA SER A 239 15.09 24.47 -22.48
C SER A 239 15.75 25.56 -21.63
N GLU A 240 15.38 25.67 -20.36
CA GLU A 240 15.84 26.66 -19.39
C GLU A 240 16.96 26.12 -18.48
N MET A 241 17.25 24.81 -18.54
CA MET A 241 18.33 24.20 -17.77
C MET A 241 19.69 24.39 -18.43
N THR A 242 20.75 24.43 -17.62
CA THR A 242 22.14 24.49 -18.12
C THR A 242 22.45 23.25 -18.96
N LYS A 243 22.75 23.46 -20.25
CA LYS A 243 23.11 22.38 -21.19
C LYS A 243 24.61 22.15 -21.10
N GLY A 244 25.03 20.92 -20.80
CA GLY A 244 26.44 20.55 -20.70
C GLY A 244 26.66 19.21 -19.99
N GLU A 245 25.82 18.91 -19.00
CA GLU A 245 25.83 17.62 -18.31
C GLU A 245 24.82 16.67 -18.96
N SER A 246 25.13 15.36 -18.97
CA SER A 246 24.22 14.32 -19.48
C SER A 246 23.15 13.92 -18.45
N THR A 247 23.37 14.27 -17.19
CA THR A 247 22.52 13.89 -16.06
C THR A 247 22.41 15.01 -15.04
N VAL A 248 21.35 15.00 -14.25
CA VAL A 248 21.11 15.96 -13.17
C VAL A 248 20.63 15.26 -11.90
N GLU A 249 21.05 15.73 -10.74
CA GLU A 249 20.57 15.20 -9.47
C GLU A 249 19.13 15.66 -9.18
N TYR A 250 18.31 14.79 -8.62
CA TYR A 250 16.97 15.12 -8.14
C TYR A 250 16.71 14.50 -6.78
N THR A 251 16.33 15.34 -5.81
CA THR A 251 15.98 14.90 -4.46
C THR A 251 14.48 14.58 -4.39
N VAL A 252 14.16 13.31 -4.23
CA VAL A 252 12.79 12.87 -3.94
C VAL A 252 12.52 13.04 -2.44
N HIS A 253 11.68 14.01 -2.10
CA HIS A 253 11.25 14.26 -0.73
C HIS A 253 10.03 13.41 -0.33
N GLU A 254 10.02 12.94 0.92
CA GLU A 254 8.88 12.26 1.55
C GLU A 254 8.27 11.15 0.66
N SER A 255 9.12 10.24 0.20
CA SER A 255 8.67 9.02 -0.47
C SER A 255 8.11 8.01 0.54
N LYS A 256 7.87 6.77 0.12
CA LYS A 256 7.36 5.69 0.98
C LYS A 256 8.18 5.58 2.27
N GLY A 257 7.48 5.66 3.42
CA GLY A 257 8.10 5.62 4.75
C GLY A 257 8.78 6.93 5.17
N LYS A 258 8.39 8.07 4.58
CA LYS A 258 8.99 9.41 4.82
C LYS A 258 10.49 9.47 4.51
N LYS A 259 10.96 8.61 3.60
CA LYS A 259 12.36 8.57 3.19
C LYS A 259 12.64 9.64 2.14
N THR A 260 13.77 10.32 2.30
CA THR A 260 14.33 11.24 1.29
C THR A 260 15.50 10.55 0.61
N ARG A 261 15.56 10.61 -0.72
CA ARG A 261 16.67 10.04 -1.51
C ARG A 261 16.99 10.95 -2.68
N THR A 262 18.27 11.04 -3.05
CA THR A 262 18.71 11.65 -4.29
C THR A 262 18.77 10.58 -5.37
N ILE A 263 18.28 10.90 -6.56
CA ILE A 263 18.38 10.08 -7.76
C ILE A 263 19.06 10.87 -8.87
N ILE A 264 19.57 10.18 -9.87
CA ILE A 264 20.15 10.79 -11.07
C ILE A 264 19.11 10.70 -12.17
N LEU A 265 18.78 11.84 -12.79
CA LEU A 265 17.90 11.93 -13.95
C LEU A 265 18.73 12.13 -15.22
N ASN A 266 18.34 11.48 -16.30
CA ASN A 266 18.95 11.72 -17.61
C ASN A 266 18.37 12.99 -18.23
N MET A 267 19.21 13.86 -18.77
CA MET A 267 18.76 15.09 -19.45
C MET A 267 17.90 14.79 -20.69
N LYS A 268 18.13 13.66 -21.37
CA LYS A 268 17.29 13.21 -22.49
C LYS A 268 15.86 12.88 -22.07
N ASP A 269 15.67 12.33 -20.87
CA ASP A 269 14.32 12.05 -20.35
C ASP A 269 13.55 13.35 -20.08
N LEU A 270 14.25 14.38 -19.62
CA LEU A 270 13.68 15.72 -19.41
C LEU A 270 13.38 16.43 -20.72
N GLU A 271 14.22 16.27 -21.74
CA GLU A 271 13.97 16.75 -23.10
C GLU A 271 12.72 16.11 -23.70
N VAL A 272 12.60 14.78 -23.60
CA VAL A 272 11.43 14.04 -24.06
C VAL A 272 10.18 14.50 -23.32
N LEU A 273 10.26 14.69 -21.99
CA LEU A 273 9.17 15.22 -21.18
C LEU A 273 8.73 16.62 -21.65
N GLU A 274 9.68 17.51 -21.91
CA GLU A 274 9.41 18.86 -22.37
C GLU A 274 8.68 18.86 -23.72
N ASN A 275 9.22 18.12 -24.69
CA ASN A 275 8.70 18.11 -26.06
C ASN A 275 7.40 17.32 -26.19
N ALA A 276 7.24 16.21 -25.45
CA ALA A 276 6.05 15.36 -25.55
C ALA A 276 4.86 15.88 -24.72
N TYR A 277 5.11 16.68 -23.66
CA TYR A 277 4.05 17.10 -22.74
C TYR A 277 4.06 18.59 -22.38
N ILE A 278 5.19 19.12 -21.91
CA ILE A 278 5.23 20.46 -21.33
C ILE A 278 4.87 21.53 -22.36
N LYS A 279 5.62 21.60 -23.47
CA LYS A 279 5.38 22.54 -24.57
C LYS A 279 3.97 22.42 -25.18
N PRO A 280 3.51 21.23 -25.59
CA PRO A 280 2.23 21.13 -26.29
C PRO A 280 0.99 21.28 -25.40
N PHE A 281 1.03 20.88 -24.12
CA PHE A 281 -0.21 20.71 -23.34
C PHE A 281 -0.25 21.43 -21.99
N TYR A 282 0.89 21.76 -21.37
CA TYR A 282 0.89 22.21 -19.97
C TYR A 282 0.17 23.56 -19.80
N ALA A 283 0.44 24.55 -20.67
CA ALA A 283 -0.14 25.88 -20.57
C ALA A 283 -1.68 25.86 -20.65
N GLU A 284 -2.24 25.12 -21.61
CA GLU A 284 -3.69 24.97 -21.77
C GLU A 284 -4.33 24.29 -20.53
N ARG A 285 -3.69 23.23 -20.02
CA ARG A 285 -4.19 22.49 -18.85
C ARG A 285 -4.07 23.30 -17.56
N ALA A 286 -3.03 24.12 -17.42
CA ALA A 286 -2.87 25.06 -16.31
C ALA A 286 -3.94 26.17 -16.35
N ARG A 287 -4.37 26.61 -17.54
CA ARG A 287 -5.51 27.52 -17.70
C ARG A 287 -6.81 26.86 -17.21
N LYS A 288 -7.09 25.62 -17.64
CA LYS A 288 -8.23 24.83 -17.17
C LYS A 288 -8.21 24.61 -15.65
N TYR A 289 -7.03 24.38 -15.06
CA TYR A 289 -6.87 24.32 -13.60
C TYR A 289 -7.33 25.63 -12.96
N LYS A 290 -6.87 26.78 -13.48
CA LYS A 290 -7.23 28.11 -12.96
C LYS A 290 -8.73 28.39 -13.06
N GLU A 291 -9.35 28.08 -14.20
CA GLU A 291 -10.79 28.21 -14.41
C GLU A 291 -11.59 27.37 -13.40
N LYS A 292 -11.11 26.15 -13.10
CA LYS A 292 -11.82 25.22 -12.21
C LYS A 292 -11.63 25.50 -10.72
N TYR A 293 -10.43 25.90 -10.30
CA TYR A 293 -10.07 26.05 -8.89
C TYR A 293 -9.97 27.52 -8.44
N GLY A 294 -10.20 28.49 -9.34
CA GLY A 294 -10.17 29.92 -9.05
C GLY A 294 -8.79 30.49 -8.71
N LYS A 295 -7.72 29.69 -8.84
CA LYS A 295 -6.34 30.06 -8.48
C LYS A 295 -5.34 29.48 -9.48
N PRO A 296 -4.19 30.13 -9.71
CA PRO A 296 -3.18 29.61 -10.63
C PRO A 296 -2.65 28.24 -10.18
N CYS A 297 -2.28 27.40 -11.13
CA CYS A 297 -1.67 26.11 -10.84
C CYS A 297 -0.34 26.32 -10.11
N PRO A 298 -0.14 25.74 -8.92
CA PRO A 298 1.14 25.83 -8.21
C PRO A 298 2.28 25.25 -9.04
N LEU A 299 3.46 25.88 -8.96
CA LEU A 299 4.68 25.43 -9.65
C LEU A 299 5.17 24.03 -9.20
N SER A 300 4.69 23.56 -8.05
CA SER A 300 4.95 22.21 -7.56
C SER A 300 4.18 21.11 -8.29
N ILE A 301 3.27 21.47 -9.22
CA ILE A 301 2.44 20.52 -9.97
C ILE A 301 2.81 20.59 -11.46
N LEU A 302 3.49 19.56 -11.97
CA LEU A 302 3.71 19.41 -13.41
C LEU A 302 2.57 18.70 -14.13
N PHE A 303 2.11 17.57 -13.60
CA PHE A 303 1.24 16.67 -14.35
C PHE A 303 -0.24 16.95 -14.11
N LEU A 304 -0.87 17.59 -15.10
CA LEU A 304 -2.31 17.84 -15.21
C LEU A 304 -2.93 16.95 -16.30
N ASN A 305 -4.12 16.42 -16.05
CA ASN A 305 -4.91 15.72 -17.08
C ASN A 305 -5.58 16.71 -18.06
N GLU A 306 -6.23 16.20 -19.10
CA GLU A 306 -6.95 17.00 -20.11
C GLU A 306 -7.99 17.97 -19.53
N LYS A 307 -8.55 17.65 -18.36
CA LYS A 307 -9.53 18.48 -17.62
C LYS A 307 -8.88 19.50 -16.68
N GLY A 308 -7.56 19.60 -16.65
CA GLY A 308 -6.83 20.48 -15.74
C GLY A 308 -6.76 19.99 -14.29
N ASP A 309 -7.05 18.71 -14.02
CA ASP A 309 -6.90 18.14 -12.67
C ASP A 309 -5.50 17.54 -12.48
N PRO A 310 -4.87 17.70 -11.30
CA PRO A 310 -3.64 17.00 -10.96
C PRO A 310 -3.77 15.48 -11.10
N VAL A 311 -2.74 14.87 -11.67
CA VAL A 311 -2.64 13.41 -11.79
C VAL A 311 -2.31 12.81 -10.44
N THR A 312 -3.01 11.74 -10.07
CA THR A 312 -2.79 11.00 -8.81
C THR A 312 -2.34 9.56 -9.10
N PRO A 313 -1.73 8.86 -8.13
CA PRO A 313 -1.30 7.47 -8.33
C PRO A 313 -2.45 6.54 -8.71
N ALA A 314 -3.66 6.79 -8.19
CA ALA A 314 -4.86 6.05 -8.56
C ALA A 314 -5.26 6.30 -10.02
N LYS A 315 -5.16 7.56 -10.50
CA LYS A 315 -5.40 7.89 -11.91
C LYS A 315 -4.39 7.20 -12.83
N ILE A 316 -3.10 7.16 -12.47
CA ILE A 316 -2.07 6.41 -13.22
C ILE A 316 -2.48 4.94 -13.32
N SER A 317 -2.75 4.28 -12.19
CA SER A 317 -3.13 2.86 -12.18
C SER A 317 -4.37 2.59 -13.05
N ASN A 318 -5.43 3.37 -12.89
CA ASN A 318 -6.68 3.18 -13.62
C ASN A 318 -6.48 3.39 -15.13
N ARG A 319 -5.73 4.42 -15.52
CA ARG A 319 -5.48 4.74 -16.94
C ARG A 319 -4.55 3.74 -17.60
N THR A 320 -3.57 3.21 -16.89
CA THR A 320 -2.75 2.09 -17.38
C THR A 320 -3.59 0.83 -17.55
N THR A 321 -4.50 0.52 -16.62
CA THR A 321 -5.44 -0.62 -16.78
C THR A 321 -6.37 -0.43 -17.96
N ASP A 322 -6.92 0.78 -18.15
CA ASP A 322 -7.77 1.13 -19.30
C ASP A 322 -7.00 0.98 -20.63
N ALA A 323 -5.79 1.52 -20.71
CA ALA A 323 -4.91 1.38 -21.88
C ALA A 323 -4.62 -0.09 -22.22
N LYS A 324 -4.37 -0.94 -21.20
CA LYS A 324 -4.21 -2.38 -21.40
C LYS A 324 -5.49 -3.04 -21.92
N LYS A 325 -6.66 -2.66 -21.41
CA LYS A 325 -7.95 -3.23 -21.85
C LYS A 325 -8.34 -2.83 -23.27
N LYS A 326 -8.06 -1.59 -23.69
CA LYS A 326 -8.35 -1.11 -25.05
C LYS A 326 -7.67 -1.93 -26.16
N ARG A 327 -6.57 -2.61 -25.84
CA ARG A 327 -5.81 -3.45 -26.76
C ARG A 327 -6.16 -4.94 -26.69
N CYS A 328 -6.84 -5.40 -25.64
CA CYS A 328 -7.33 -6.79 -25.55
C CYS A 328 -8.71 -6.98 -26.20
N LYS A 329 -9.22 -5.97 -26.91
CA LYS A 329 -10.37 -6.04 -27.81
C LYS A 329 -9.87 -5.95 -29.24
#